data_AF-A0A1H8S9S1-F1
#
_entry.id   AF-A0A1H8S9S1-F1
#
_cell.length_a   1.000
_cell.length_b   1.000
_cell.length_c   1.000
_cell.angle_alpha   90.00
_cell.angle_beta   90.00
_cell.angle_gamma   90.00
#
_symmetry.space_group_name_H-M   'P 1'
#
loop_
_entity.id
_entity.type
_entity.pdbx_description
1 polymer ?
#
loop_
_entity_poly.entity_id
_entity_poly.type
_entity_poly.pdbx_seq_one_letter_code
_entity_poly.pdbx_strand_id
1 'polypeptide(L)'
;MSPRRNTRPSLTKSSPDTPHSSRDTSLDTILGNPTRGADTDQASGSPTGRQLDATESQHPTVQVSEITSATAIRDGSLSVSLDNYSLSPELVPLLSEPDATSGIRTFKTRTYVELEEGGTVLLGRDSEQNYRARAGTELVASGPRLEQVEGSLLWRRIAHLDVTQHADSNLPPTRAFRKNWGVDPRFTLSELLTIDNVHYKVVTRTDARESPITYIQSPAHPIYDFDLLEATLRHVPDEQPRGAIQVPPDNHWEIDARLPFEKPLTAYVRDFFPEVTTVTLENIARKQFELSNDSPFADAAGLTALRQIYSSWQNATLSPHPQWSDPLLMLPILPTSSASRGAARSIALPHPSSTGTLNRLDFDPLRFQRQWLLYLTSYSPVEFKRFMAALLTRNGYTVIEPNSFNSFPALVFRRTGHDYVFFMSLHRTRIPKISLPMYMNPKTADLRLETQVGGVAAKAVNDAHSANKIIWLKGGTEIRPGVADTIFIIRDDNARL
;
A
#
# COMPACT_ATOMS: atom_id res chain seq x y z
N MET A 1 -24.42 48.65 22.11
CA MET A 1 -23.94 50.04 22.34
C MET A 1 -22.72 49.99 23.25
N SER A 2 -21.55 50.31 22.70
CA SER A 2 -20.36 50.85 23.41
C SER A 2 -20.23 52.34 22.99
N PRO A 3 -19.43 53.24 23.59
CA PRO A 3 -18.21 52.98 24.38
C PRO A 3 -17.90 53.97 25.55
N ARG A 4 -16.82 53.71 26.31
CA ARG A 4 -16.04 54.77 26.95
C ARG A 4 -14.56 54.61 26.62
N ARG A 5 -14.00 55.67 26.02
CA ARG A 5 -12.58 55.96 25.78
C ARG A 5 -11.93 56.48 27.07
N ASN A 6 -10.63 56.23 27.22
CA ASN A 6 -9.71 57.12 27.91
C ASN A 6 -8.43 57.28 27.09
N THR A 7 -7.86 58.48 27.14
CA THR A 7 -6.89 59.05 26.19
C THR A 7 -5.61 59.47 26.93
N ARG A 8 -4.43 59.06 26.42
CA ARG A 8 -3.06 59.68 26.35
C ARG A 8 -2.35 60.28 27.60
N PRO A 9 -0.99 60.40 27.62
CA PRO A 9 -0.21 61.29 26.73
C PRO A 9 1.12 60.74 26.15
N SER A 10 1.55 61.36 25.05
CA SER A 10 2.87 61.24 24.40
C SER A 10 3.78 62.42 24.81
N LEU A 11 5.09 62.20 24.91
CA LEU A 11 6.10 63.26 24.96
C LEU A 11 7.28 62.94 24.03
N THR A 12 7.56 63.89 23.15
CA THR A 12 8.71 64.03 22.25
C THR A 12 9.65 65.13 22.76
N LYS A 13 10.97 65.00 22.53
CA LYS A 13 12.01 66.05 22.38
C LYS A 13 13.36 65.30 22.13
N SER A 14 13.91 65.26 20.90
CA SER A 14 14.71 66.24 20.15
C SER A 14 16.20 66.37 20.58
N SER A 15 17.08 66.00 19.62
CA SER A 15 18.51 66.26 19.30
C SER A 15 19.26 67.45 19.96
N PRO A 16 20.63 67.55 19.94
CA PRO A 16 21.35 67.85 18.67
C PRO A 16 22.85 67.44 18.50
N ASP A 17 23.27 67.58 17.23
CA ASP A 17 24.55 68.07 16.66
C ASP A 17 25.80 67.21 16.33
N THR A 18 26.18 67.41 15.05
CA THR A 18 27.21 66.95 14.10
C THR A 18 28.62 67.54 14.37
N PRO A 19 29.73 67.12 13.68
CA PRO A 19 30.03 67.59 12.31
C PRO A 19 30.81 66.64 11.35
N HIS A 20 30.83 67.10 10.10
CA HIS A 20 31.36 66.56 8.84
C HIS A 20 32.88 66.34 8.74
N SER A 21 33.30 65.46 7.80
CA SER A 21 34.39 65.77 6.87
C SER A 21 34.25 65.01 5.54
N SER A 22 34.28 65.78 4.47
CA SER A 22 34.27 65.40 3.06
C SER A 22 35.63 64.87 2.56
N ARG A 23 35.63 64.08 1.48
CA ARG A 23 36.58 64.25 0.36
C ARG A 23 36.06 63.59 -0.91
N ASP A 24 35.62 64.44 -1.83
CA ASP A 24 35.58 64.17 -3.27
C ASP A 24 36.98 64.40 -3.88
N THR A 25 37.30 63.63 -4.92
CA THR A 25 38.10 64.14 -6.05
C THR A 25 37.53 63.53 -7.33
N SER A 26 36.89 64.39 -8.13
CA SER A 26 36.51 64.16 -9.53
C SER A 26 37.61 64.67 -10.47
N LEU A 27 37.62 64.14 -11.71
CA LEU A 27 37.60 64.84 -13.01
C LEU A 27 38.08 63.85 -14.11
N ASP A 28 37.21 63.42 -15.04
CA ASP A 28 36.96 64.00 -16.39
C ASP A 28 37.99 63.45 -17.43
N THR A 29 37.73 63.14 -18.72
CA THR A 29 36.75 63.68 -19.67
C THR A 29 36.86 62.97 -21.06
N ILE A 30 35.72 62.84 -21.77
CA ILE A 30 35.45 63.03 -23.23
C ILE A 30 35.73 61.97 -24.35
N LEU A 31 34.62 61.73 -25.10
CA LEU A 31 34.34 61.39 -26.52
C LEU A 31 35.27 60.53 -27.41
N GLY A 32 34.60 59.66 -28.17
CA GLY A 32 34.97 59.35 -29.57
C GLY A 32 34.14 58.24 -30.24
N ASN A 33 33.13 58.62 -31.03
CA ASN A 33 32.63 57.86 -32.20
C ASN A 33 32.75 58.83 -33.41
N PRO A 34 32.83 58.41 -34.70
CA PRO A 34 32.02 57.32 -35.29
C PRO A 34 32.60 56.53 -36.51
N THR A 35 31.78 55.56 -36.97
CA THR A 35 31.40 55.20 -38.38
C THR A 35 32.11 54.12 -39.22
N ARG A 36 31.22 53.29 -39.82
CA ARG A 36 31.17 52.72 -41.19
C ARG A 36 31.71 51.29 -41.37
N GLY A 37 31.01 50.33 -42.00
CA GLY A 37 29.73 50.31 -42.75
C GLY A 37 29.27 48.84 -42.91
N ALA A 38 27.95 48.64 -43.01
CA ALA A 38 27.21 48.29 -44.24
C ALA A 38 27.11 46.75 -44.41
N ASP A 39 25.94 46.13 -44.16
CA ASP A 39 24.75 45.99 -45.03
C ASP A 39 24.67 44.48 -45.39
N THR A 40 23.55 43.76 -45.49
CA THR A 40 22.14 44.12 -45.65
C THR A 40 21.25 42.88 -45.35
N ASP A 41 20.08 43.14 -44.75
CA ASP A 41 18.70 42.71 -45.12
C ASP A 41 18.32 41.22 -45.40
N GLN A 42 17.35 40.68 -44.64
CA GLN A 42 15.88 40.58 -44.90
C GLN A 42 15.51 39.47 -45.91
N ALA A 43 14.37 38.76 -45.88
CA ALA A 43 13.20 38.65 -45.01
C ALA A 43 12.42 37.37 -45.41
N SER A 44 11.50 36.95 -44.54
CA SER A 44 10.21 36.27 -44.76
C SER A 44 9.88 35.53 -46.07
N GLY A 45 9.30 34.33 -45.92
CA GLY A 45 8.29 33.81 -46.86
C GLY A 45 8.14 32.29 -46.90
N SER A 46 7.01 31.75 -46.41
CA SER A 46 6.37 30.57 -47.02
C SER A 46 5.58 31.05 -48.25
N PRO A 47 5.42 30.26 -49.34
CA PRO A 47 4.35 29.24 -49.36
C PRO A 47 4.52 28.03 -50.35
N THR A 48 3.61 27.04 -50.20
CA THR A 48 3.03 26.12 -51.22
C THR A 48 3.88 25.10 -52.01
N GLY A 49 3.60 23.81 -51.74
CA GLY A 49 2.91 22.90 -52.69
C GLY A 49 3.75 22.04 -53.66
N ARG A 50 3.72 20.70 -53.47
CA ARG A 50 3.41 19.71 -54.54
C ARG A 50 3.21 18.29 -53.99
N GLN A 51 2.36 17.56 -54.70
CA GLN A 51 1.68 16.29 -54.42
C GLN A 51 2.31 15.13 -55.23
N LEU A 52 1.86 13.89 -54.93
CA LEU A 52 2.06 12.57 -55.59
C LEU A 52 3.14 11.71 -54.89
N ASP A 53 2.97 10.43 -54.57
CA ASP A 53 2.02 9.40 -55.02
C ASP A 53 1.83 8.29 -53.98
N ALA A 54 0.73 7.54 -54.11
CA ALA A 54 0.34 6.40 -53.30
C ALA A 54 1.12 5.11 -53.67
N THR A 55 1.28 4.20 -52.70
CA THR A 55 1.52 2.78 -52.99
C THR A 55 0.70 1.92 -52.03
N GLU A 56 -0.27 1.25 -52.62
CA GLU A 56 -1.14 0.21 -52.07
C GLU A 56 -0.31 -1.07 -51.81
N SER A 57 -0.58 -1.78 -50.71
CA SER A 57 -0.03 -3.12 -50.47
C SER A 57 -1.05 -3.98 -49.74
N GLN A 58 -1.26 -5.16 -50.32
CA GLN A 58 -2.32 -6.14 -50.08
C GLN A 58 -2.15 -6.98 -48.78
N HIS A 59 -3.29 -7.51 -48.35
CA HIS A 59 -3.60 -8.36 -47.18
C HIS A 59 -2.82 -9.68 -47.04
N PRO A 60 -3.01 -10.38 -45.89
CA PRO A 60 -3.56 -11.73 -46.02
C PRO A 60 -4.74 -12.06 -45.10
N THR A 61 -5.68 -12.78 -45.70
CA THR A 61 -6.89 -13.45 -45.19
C THR A 61 -6.56 -14.63 -44.27
N VAL A 62 -7.27 -14.77 -43.14
CA VAL A 62 -7.21 -15.98 -42.28
C VAL A 62 -8.52 -16.76 -42.44
N GLN A 63 -8.39 -18.04 -42.80
CA GLN A 63 -9.48 -19.00 -42.96
C GLN A 63 -9.80 -19.72 -41.63
N VAL A 64 -11.08 -19.93 -41.36
CA VAL A 64 -11.61 -20.74 -40.25
C VAL A 64 -11.76 -22.18 -40.72
N SER A 65 -11.35 -23.16 -39.90
CA SER A 65 -11.64 -24.58 -40.13
C SER A 65 -12.30 -25.18 -38.89
N GLU A 66 -13.52 -25.71 -39.08
CA GLU A 66 -14.20 -26.62 -38.15
C GLU A 66 -13.50 -27.99 -38.17
N ILE A 67 -13.31 -28.58 -37.00
CA ILE A 67 -12.97 -30.01 -36.88
C ILE A 67 -14.00 -30.65 -35.95
N THR A 68 -14.93 -31.39 -36.55
CA THR A 68 -15.75 -32.40 -35.88
C THR A 68 -14.88 -33.61 -35.53
N SER A 69 -14.99 -34.10 -34.30
CA SER A 69 -14.66 -35.49 -33.95
C SER A 69 -15.41 -35.89 -32.67
N ALA A 70 -16.54 -36.56 -32.87
CA ALA A 70 -17.05 -37.51 -31.91
C ALA A 70 -16.15 -38.75 -31.93
N THR A 71 -15.85 -39.35 -30.77
CA THR A 71 -15.87 -40.82 -30.52
C THR A 71 -15.46 -41.17 -29.08
N ALA A 72 -16.33 -42.00 -28.47
CA ALA A 72 -16.13 -43.02 -27.43
C ALA A 72 -15.67 -42.66 -26.01
N ILE A 73 -16.65 -42.80 -25.12
CA ILE A 73 -16.53 -43.12 -23.69
C ILE A 73 -15.61 -44.33 -23.49
N ARG A 74 -14.57 -44.16 -22.67
CA ARG A 74 -13.93 -45.25 -21.92
C ARG A 74 -13.99 -44.88 -20.44
N ASP A 75 -14.78 -45.65 -19.68
CA ASP A 75 -14.69 -45.71 -18.23
C ASP A 75 -13.25 -45.98 -17.82
N GLY A 76 -12.65 -45.01 -17.14
CA GLY A 76 -11.33 -45.12 -16.53
C GLY A 76 -11.38 -44.38 -15.20
N SER A 77 -11.33 -45.14 -14.11
CA SER A 77 -11.21 -44.64 -12.74
C SER A 77 -10.08 -43.61 -12.63
N LEU A 78 -10.43 -42.33 -12.45
CA LEU A 78 -9.48 -41.23 -12.36
C LEU A 78 -8.83 -41.19 -10.97
N SER A 79 -7.69 -41.87 -10.84
CA SER A 79 -6.75 -41.61 -9.75
C SER A 79 -5.92 -40.36 -10.10
N VAL A 80 -6.12 -39.25 -9.40
CA VAL A 80 -5.36 -37.99 -9.60
C VAL A 80 -3.88 -38.22 -9.32
N SER A 81 -3.01 -38.01 -10.32
CA SER A 81 -1.57 -38.31 -10.23
C SER A 81 -0.82 -37.42 -9.21
N LEU A 82 0.19 -38.01 -8.54
CA LEU A 82 1.05 -37.36 -7.53
C LEU A 82 2.32 -36.73 -8.13
N ASP A 83 2.54 -36.86 -9.45
CA ASP A 83 3.80 -36.50 -10.12
C ASP A 83 4.25 -35.04 -9.88
N ASN A 84 3.28 -34.13 -9.71
CA ASN A 84 3.56 -32.70 -9.49
C ASN A 84 3.87 -32.34 -8.02
N TYR A 85 3.79 -33.29 -7.09
CA TYR A 85 3.95 -33.06 -5.64
C TYR A 85 5.17 -33.77 -5.05
N SER A 86 5.81 -34.63 -5.84
CA SER A 86 7.00 -35.40 -5.43
C SER A 86 8.22 -34.50 -5.29
N LEU A 87 8.87 -34.57 -4.13
CA LEU A 87 10.16 -33.98 -3.87
C LEU A 87 11.24 -34.75 -4.64
N SER A 88 12.17 -34.04 -5.27
CA SER A 88 13.30 -34.65 -5.95
C SER A 88 14.11 -35.57 -5.02
N PRO A 89 14.44 -36.81 -5.42
CA PRO A 89 15.17 -37.78 -4.59
C PRO A 89 16.51 -37.25 -4.04
N GLU A 90 17.17 -36.35 -4.76
CA GLU A 90 18.43 -35.71 -4.35
C GLU A 90 18.29 -34.82 -3.11
N LEU A 91 17.07 -34.35 -2.81
CA LEU A 91 16.78 -33.49 -1.67
C LEU A 91 16.30 -34.27 -0.44
N VAL A 92 15.97 -35.56 -0.58
CA VAL A 92 15.49 -36.41 0.51
C VAL A 92 16.55 -36.60 1.61
N PRO A 93 17.85 -36.76 1.33
CA PRO A 93 18.89 -36.85 2.37
C PRO A 93 19.07 -35.56 3.19
N LEU A 94 18.53 -34.42 2.73
CA LEU A 94 18.60 -33.14 3.46
C LEU A 94 17.48 -32.98 4.49
N LEU A 95 16.48 -33.87 4.50
CA LEU A 95 15.38 -33.86 5.44
C LEU A 95 15.82 -34.41 6.81
N SER A 96 15.10 -34.01 7.86
CA SER A 96 15.25 -34.64 9.18
C SER A 96 14.97 -36.15 9.14
N GLU A 97 15.43 -36.88 10.16
CA GLU A 97 14.94 -38.23 10.43
C GLU A 97 13.42 -38.20 10.65
N PRO A 98 12.70 -39.26 10.22
CA PRO A 98 11.24 -39.32 10.35
C PRO A 98 10.85 -39.40 11.82
N ASP A 99 9.84 -38.64 12.22
CA ASP A 99 9.25 -38.74 13.54
C ASP A 99 8.78 -40.18 13.83
N ALA A 100 9.16 -40.72 14.98
CA ALA A 100 8.97 -42.13 15.32
C ALA A 100 7.49 -42.56 15.48
N THR A 101 6.56 -41.60 15.51
CA THR A 101 5.12 -41.87 15.66
C THR A 101 4.34 -41.56 14.39
N SER A 102 4.68 -40.46 13.70
CA SER A 102 3.92 -39.93 12.56
C SER A 102 4.61 -40.13 11.20
N GLY A 103 5.89 -40.47 11.18
CA GLY A 103 6.70 -40.55 9.96
C GLY A 103 7.00 -39.20 9.30
N ILE A 104 6.60 -38.09 9.93
CA ILE A 104 6.79 -36.74 9.38
C ILE A 104 8.26 -36.34 9.49
N ARG A 105 8.81 -35.84 8.37
CA ARG A 105 10.14 -35.24 8.27
C ARG A 105 10.02 -33.73 8.15
N THR A 106 11.04 -32.99 8.59
CA THR A 106 11.06 -31.52 8.44
C THR A 106 12.26 -31.04 7.65
N PHE A 107 12.08 -29.92 6.95
CA PHE A 107 13.19 -29.15 6.40
C PHE A 107 12.81 -27.67 6.39
N LYS A 108 13.59 -26.85 7.10
CA LYS A 108 13.24 -25.45 7.41
C LYS A 108 11.86 -25.39 8.09
N THR A 109 10.89 -24.71 7.49
CA THR A 109 9.53 -24.51 8.00
C THR A 109 8.48 -25.42 7.35
N ARG A 110 8.93 -26.45 6.61
CA ARG A 110 8.09 -27.32 5.80
C ARG A 110 8.13 -28.77 6.30
N THR A 111 7.01 -29.46 6.17
CA THR A 111 6.79 -30.85 6.61
C THR A 111 6.63 -31.77 5.42
N TYR A 112 7.28 -32.93 5.45
CA TYR A 112 7.31 -33.90 4.35
C TYR A 112 6.95 -35.29 4.88
N VAL A 113 6.36 -36.13 4.02
CA VAL A 113 6.04 -37.52 4.34
C VAL A 113 6.44 -38.45 3.21
N GLU A 114 6.76 -39.69 3.56
CA GLU A 114 7.08 -40.76 2.63
C GLU A 114 5.83 -41.56 2.32
N LEU A 115 5.56 -41.77 1.03
CA LEU A 115 4.37 -42.48 0.57
C LEU A 115 4.60 -43.98 0.50
N GLU A 116 3.56 -44.77 0.81
CA GLU A 116 3.56 -46.24 0.68
C GLU A 116 3.83 -46.70 -0.76
N GLU A 117 3.34 -45.95 -1.75
CA GLU A 117 3.56 -46.18 -3.18
C GLU A 117 4.93 -45.68 -3.68
N GLY A 118 5.74 -45.09 -2.79
CA GLY A 118 7.06 -44.56 -3.07
C GLY A 118 7.07 -43.05 -3.33
N GLY A 119 8.19 -42.40 -2.99
CA GLY A 119 8.37 -40.96 -3.12
C GLY A 119 8.09 -40.19 -1.85
N THR A 120 8.63 -38.96 -1.78
CA THR A 120 8.45 -38.06 -0.64
C THR A 120 7.68 -36.84 -1.10
N VAL A 121 6.62 -36.45 -0.41
CA VAL A 121 5.79 -35.30 -0.78
C VAL A 121 5.78 -34.25 0.31
N LEU A 122 5.61 -32.99 -0.07
CA LEU A 122 5.38 -31.91 0.87
C LEU A 122 3.96 -32.04 1.43
N LEU A 123 3.86 -32.14 2.75
CA LEU A 123 2.62 -32.29 3.50
C LEU A 123 2.11 -30.91 3.92
N GLY A 124 0.85 -30.63 3.60
CA GLY A 124 0.14 -29.47 4.11
C GLY A 124 -1.25 -29.85 4.61
N ARG A 125 -1.95 -28.88 5.19
CA ARG A 125 -3.35 -29.03 5.58
C ARG A 125 -4.25 -28.22 4.67
N ASP A 126 -5.41 -28.78 4.35
CA ASP A 126 -6.48 -28.06 3.67
C ASP A 126 -7.27 -27.17 4.64
N SER A 127 -8.24 -26.47 4.10
CA SER A 127 -9.14 -25.58 4.85
C SER A 127 -10.03 -26.32 5.86
N GLU A 128 -10.09 -27.65 5.79
CA GLU A 128 -10.79 -28.55 6.71
C GLU A 128 -9.84 -29.26 7.69
N GLN A 129 -8.56 -28.84 7.74
CA GLN A 129 -7.49 -29.45 8.53
C GLN A 129 -7.10 -30.87 8.12
N ASN A 130 -7.56 -31.35 6.96
CA ASN A 130 -7.15 -32.66 6.45
C ASN A 130 -5.77 -32.58 5.80
N TYR A 131 -5.01 -33.65 5.94
CA TYR A 131 -3.68 -33.76 5.36
C TYR A 131 -3.75 -33.97 3.86
N ARG A 132 -3.02 -33.15 3.10
CA ARG A 132 -2.94 -33.20 1.64
C ARG A 132 -1.50 -32.99 1.17
N ALA A 133 -1.21 -33.52 -0.01
CA ALA A 133 -0.02 -33.11 -0.74
C ALA A 133 -0.11 -31.62 -1.09
N ARG A 134 1.00 -30.90 -1.00
CA ARG A 134 1.08 -29.45 -1.22
C ARG A 134 2.22 -29.12 -2.17
N ALA A 135 2.00 -28.31 -3.18
CA ALA A 135 3.10 -27.80 -4.01
C ALA A 135 3.86 -26.68 -3.29
N GLY A 136 5.15 -26.51 -3.60
CA GLY A 136 6.01 -25.53 -2.92
C GLY A 136 5.58 -24.06 -3.09
N THR A 137 4.70 -23.78 -4.06
CA THR A 137 4.12 -22.47 -4.40
C THR A 137 2.69 -22.29 -3.88
N GLU A 138 2.05 -23.34 -3.36
CA GLU A 138 0.67 -23.30 -2.88
C GLU A 138 0.58 -22.70 -1.47
N LEU A 139 -0.39 -21.81 -1.27
CA LEU A 139 -0.68 -21.21 0.04
C LEU A 139 -1.48 -22.18 0.93
N VAL A 140 -2.45 -22.88 0.36
CA VAL A 140 -3.29 -23.92 0.99
C VAL A 140 -3.07 -25.21 0.23
N ALA A 141 -2.95 -26.34 0.93
CA ALA A 141 -2.68 -27.63 0.28
C ALA A 141 -3.88 -28.07 -0.57
N SER A 142 -3.69 -28.19 -1.88
CA SER A 142 -4.73 -28.57 -2.85
C SER A 142 -4.54 -29.96 -3.47
N GLY A 143 -3.42 -30.63 -3.19
CA GLY A 143 -3.13 -31.96 -3.75
C GLY A 143 -3.99 -33.10 -3.17
N PRO A 144 -3.68 -34.36 -3.56
CA PRO A 144 -4.42 -35.52 -3.07
C PRO A 144 -4.42 -35.62 -1.54
N ARG A 145 -5.52 -36.14 -0.98
CA ARG A 145 -5.61 -36.41 0.46
C ARG A 145 -4.69 -37.55 0.86
N LEU A 146 -4.00 -37.34 1.97
CA LEU A 146 -3.04 -38.27 2.54
C LEU A 146 -3.47 -38.64 3.96
N GLU A 147 -3.31 -39.91 4.30
CA GLU A 147 -3.51 -40.43 5.65
C GLU A 147 -2.33 -41.32 6.02
N GLN A 148 -1.95 -41.29 7.30
CA GLN A 148 -0.93 -42.19 7.82
C GLN A 148 -1.45 -43.63 7.81
N VAL A 149 -0.64 -44.56 7.32
CA VAL A 149 -0.95 -45.99 7.39
C VAL A 149 -0.80 -46.43 8.85
N GLU A 150 -1.89 -46.94 9.43
CA GLU A 150 -1.93 -47.35 10.83
C GLU A 150 -0.84 -48.39 11.14
N GLY A 151 -0.02 -48.11 12.16
CA GLY A 151 1.11 -48.96 12.55
C GLY A 151 2.38 -48.81 11.71
N SER A 152 2.42 -47.85 10.77
CA SER A 152 3.57 -47.56 9.90
C SER A 152 3.96 -46.06 9.92
N LEU A 153 5.18 -45.77 9.49
CA LEU A 153 5.66 -44.40 9.24
C LEU A 153 5.29 -43.89 7.83
N LEU A 154 4.66 -44.74 7.02
CA LEU A 154 4.29 -44.44 5.64
C LEU A 154 2.89 -43.83 5.55
N TRP A 155 2.68 -43.04 4.51
CA TRP A 155 1.41 -42.36 4.22
C TRP A 155 0.82 -42.86 2.91
N ARG A 156 -0.50 -42.94 2.80
CA ARG A 156 -1.20 -43.37 1.59
C ARG A 156 -2.21 -42.33 1.11
N ARG A 157 -2.49 -42.35 -0.18
CA ARG A 157 -3.55 -41.54 -0.80
C ARG A 157 -4.93 -42.14 -0.54
N ILE A 158 -5.93 -41.29 -0.28
CA ILE A 158 -7.34 -41.70 -0.20
C ILE A 158 -8.13 -41.05 -1.34
N ALA A 159 -8.91 -41.86 -2.08
CA ALA A 159 -9.83 -41.36 -3.10
C ALA A 159 -11.12 -40.82 -2.45
N HIS A 160 -11.61 -39.67 -2.95
CA HIS A 160 -12.91 -39.14 -2.55
C HIS A 160 -14.00 -39.97 -3.23
N LEU A 161 -14.68 -40.84 -2.48
CA LEU A 161 -15.88 -41.52 -2.97
C LEU A 161 -17.06 -40.56 -2.89
N ASP A 162 -17.60 -40.20 -4.05
CA ASP A 162 -18.92 -39.56 -4.16
C ASP A 162 -19.99 -40.49 -3.59
N VAL A 163 -20.47 -40.18 -2.38
CA VAL A 163 -21.61 -40.88 -1.80
C VAL A 163 -22.89 -40.34 -2.45
N THR A 164 -23.41 -41.15 -3.36
CA THR A 164 -24.75 -41.03 -3.94
C THR A 164 -25.82 -41.12 -2.84
N GLN A 165 -26.90 -40.37 -3.06
CA GLN A 165 -28.10 -40.20 -2.23
C GLN A 165 -28.55 -41.44 -1.43
N HIS A 166 -28.80 -41.27 -0.12
CA HIS A 166 -30.12 -41.46 0.52
C HIS A 166 -30.04 -41.17 2.04
N ALA A 167 -30.99 -40.36 2.53
CA ALA A 167 -31.49 -40.23 3.90
C ALA A 167 -30.48 -40.24 5.07
N ASP A 168 -30.16 -39.08 5.65
CA ASP A 168 -30.87 -38.58 6.83
C ASP A 168 -30.38 -37.16 7.21
N SER A 169 -31.32 -36.39 7.74
CA SER A 169 -31.17 -34.99 8.10
C SER A 169 -30.30 -34.84 9.36
N ASN A 170 -29.22 -34.04 9.31
CA ASN A 170 -28.69 -33.19 10.42
C ASN A 170 -27.15 -33.01 10.42
N LEU A 171 -26.57 -32.58 9.31
CA LEU A 171 -25.29 -31.83 9.35
C LEU A 171 -25.55 -30.48 8.68
N PRO A 172 -25.17 -29.34 9.30
CA PRO A 172 -25.36 -28.05 8.67
C PRO A 172 -24.47 -28.00 7.41
N PRO A 173 -25.04 -27.81 6.21
CA PRO A 173 -24.23 -27.69 5.01
C PRO A 173 -23.36 -26.44 5.13
N THR A 174 -22.07 -26.58 4.85
CA THR A 174 -21.17 -25.47 4.52
C THR A 174 -21.93 -24.54 3.56
N ARG A 175 -22.13 -23.27 3.94
CA ARG A 175 -23.11 -22.38 3.28
C ARG A 175 -22.78 -22.17 1.80
N ALA A 176 -23.32 -22.99 0.91
CA ALA A 176 -23.28 -22.75 -0.53
C ALA A 176 -23.80 -21.34 -0.84
N PHE A 177 -23.22 -20.68 -1.85
CA PHE A 177 -23.70 -19.39 -2.33
C PHE A 177 -25.13 -19.54 -2.90
N ARG A 178 -26.12 -18.85 -2.31
CA ARG A 178 -27.57 -18.97 -2.65
C ARG A 178 -28.18 -17.66 -3.16
N LYS A 179 -27.47 -16.89 -3.98
CA LYS A 179 -28.03 -15.66 -4.58
C LYS A 179 -28.34 -15.88 -6.06
N ASN A 180 -29.50 -15.40 -6.50
CA ASN A 180 -29.92 -15.45 -7.90
C ASN A 180 -29.25 -14.30 -8.68
N TRP A 181 -27.95 -14.42 -8.93
CA TRP A 181 -27.15 -13.44 -9.69
C TRP A 181 -26.94 -13.83 -11.16
N GLY A 182 -27.61 -14.88 -11.61
CA GLY A 182 -27.59 -15.28 -13.00
C GLY A 182 -28.07 -14.16 -13.92
N VAL A 183 -27.32 -13.90 -14.98
CA VAL A 183 -27.68 -12.96 -16.04
C VAL A 183 -27.90 -13.70 -17.36
N ASP A 184 -28.81 -13.19 -18.18
CA ASP A 184 -28.94 -13.66 -19.56
C ASP A 184 -27.84 -12.98 -20.41
N PRO A 185 -26.95 -13.78 -21.05
CA PRO A 185 -25.79 -13.26 -21.75
C PRO A 185 -26.17 -12.39 -22.95
N ARG A 186 -27.39 -12.54 -23.49
CA ARG A 186 -27.88 -11.73 -24.63
C ARG A 186 -28.06 -10.25 -24.29
N PHE A 187 -28.13 -9.91 -23.02
CA PHE A 187 -28.37 -8.55 -22.55
C PHE A 187 -27.15 -7.93 -21.83
N THR A 188 -25.99 -8.61 -21.84
CA THR A 188 -24.81 -8.16 -21.10
C THR A 188 -23.59 -8.02 -22.00
N LEU A 189 -23.00 -6.82 -22.05
CA LEU A 189 -21.74 -6.52 -22.76
C LEU A 189 -20.49 -6.72 -21.89
N SER A 190 -20.67 -7.08 -20.62
CA SER A 190 -19.57 -7.34 -19.68
C SER A 190 -19.02 -8.76 -19.84
N GLU A 191 -17.77 -8.96 -19.43
CA GLU A 191 -17.20 -10.31 -19.30
C GLU A 191 -18.03 -11.14 -18.31
N LEU A 192 -18.36 -12.37 -18.72
CA LEU A 192 -19.21 -13.28 -17.98
C LEU A 192 -18.44 -14.53 -17.59
N LEU A 193 -18.70 -15.01 -16.38
CA LEU A 193 -18.24 -16.30 -15.91
C LEU A 193 -19.40 -17.29 -15.92
N THR A 194 -19.23 -18.46 -16.54
CA THR A 194 -20.26 -19.50 -16.58
C THR A 194 -19.95 -20.58 -15.55
N ILE A 195 -20.88 -20.82 -14.62
CA ILE A 195 -20.79 -21.86 -13.60
C ILE A 195 -22.14 -22.59 -13.58
N ASP A 196 -22.13 -23.92 -13.72
CA ASP A 196 -23.34 -24.75 -13.77
C ASP A 196 -24.42 -24.22 -14.74
N ASN A 197 -24.00 -23.79 -15.93
CA ASN A 197 -24.86 -23.22 -16.97
C ASN A 197 -25.58 -21.90 -16.57
N VAL A 198 -25.10 -21.22 -15.52
CA VAL A 198 -25.52 -19.89 -15.10
C VAL A 198 -24.40 -18.91 -15.40
N HIS A 199 -24.72 -17.80 -16.07
CA HIS A 199 -23.75 -16.75 -16.36
C HIS A 199 -23.77 -15.70 -15.26
N TYR A 200 -22.59 -15.31 -14.78
CA TYR A 200 -22.41 -14.31 -13.75
C TYR A 200 -21.61 -13.13 -14.28
N LYS A 201 -22.00 -11.91 -13.89
CA LYS A 201 -21.22 -10.71 -14.16
C LYS A 201 -19.93 -10.76 -13.34
N VAL A 202 -18.80 -10.51 -13.98
CA VAL A 202 -17.48 -10.49 -13.33
C VAL A 202 -17.08 -9.06 -12.96
N VAL A 203 -16.32 -8.91 -11.87
CA VAL A 203 -15.57 -7.70 -11.52
C VAL A 203 -14.30 -7.68 -12.35
N THR A 204 -14.39 -7.13 -13.55
CA THR A 204 -13.29 -7.08 -14.53
C THR A 204 -13.08 -5.67 -15.06
N ARG A 205 -11.90 -5.45 -15.64
CA ARG A 205 -11.53 -4.27 -16.40
C ARG A 205 -10.59 -4.73 -17.52
N THR A 206 -10.65 -4.07 -18.69
CA THR A 206 -9.90 -4.49 -19.89
C THR A 206 -8.39 -4.51 -19.70
N ASP A 207 -7.86 -3.68 -18.79
CA ASP A 207 -6.44 -3.56 -18.42
C ASP A 207 -6.12 -4.22 -17.06
N ALA A 208 -7.03 -5.03 -16.50
CA ALA A 208 -6.83 -5.68 -15.21
C ALA A 208 -5.68 -6.69 -15.27
N ARG A 209 -4.94 -6.79 -14.16
CA ARG A 209 -3.92 -7.84 -13.99
C ARG A 209 -4.60 -9.19 -13.85
N GLU A 210 -3.96 -10.23 -14.40
CA GLU A 210 -4.42 -11.61 -14.22
C GLU A 210 -4.43 -11.98 -12.73
N SER A 211 -5.47 -12.71 -12.31
CA SER A 211 -5.63 -13.18 -10.95
C SER A 211 -6.15 -14.62 -10.95
N PRO A 212 -5.61 -15.52 -10.10
CA PRO A 212 -6.13 -16.88 -9.98
C PRO A 212 -7.52 -16.94 -9.33
N ILE A 213 -7.95 -15.86 -8.68
CA ILE A 213 -9.28 -15.71 -8.09
C ILE A 213 -10.04 -14.69 -8.93
N THR A 214 -11.12 -15.12 -9.57
CA THR A 214 -12.08 -14.25 -10.24
C THR A 214 -13.11 -13.76 -9.22
N TYR A 215 -13.73 -12.60 -9.42
CA TYR A 215 -14.83 -12.16 -8.56
C TYR A 215 -16.10 -11.98 -9.36
N ILE A 216 -17.19 -12.63 -8.95
CA ILE A 216 -18.52 -12.35 -9.46
C ILE A 216 -19.17 -11.22 -8.66
N GLN A 217 -20.06 -10.47 -9.29
CA GLN A 217 -20.77 -9.36 -8.65
C GLN A 217 -22.28 -9.42 -8.88
N SER A 218 -23.02 -8.80 -7.95
CA SER A 218 -24.45 -8.55 -8.09
C SER A 218 -24.74 -7.83 -9.42
N PRO A 219 -25.67 -8.33 -10.26
CA PRO A 219 -26.06 -7.65 -11.49
C PRO A 219 -26.68 -6.27 -11.26
N ALA A 220 -27.24 -6.03 -10.07
CA ALA A 220 -27.80 -4.75 -9.67
C ALA A 220 -26.74 -3.67 -9.39
N HIS A 221 -25.49 -4.08 -9.17
CA HIS A 221 -24.41 -3.15 -8.88
C HIS A 221 -23.68 -2.72 -10.16
N PRO A 222 -23.35 -1.43 -10.31
CA PRO A 222 -22.38 -0.98 -11.30
C PRO A 222 -20.98 -1.48 -10.92
N ILE A 223 -19.96 -1.09 -11.68
CA ILE A 223 -18.57 -1.35 -11.32
C ILE A 223 -18.30 -0.68 -9.96
N TYR A 224 -17.65 -1.42 -9.05
CA TYR A 224 -17.35 -0.91 -7.71
C TYR A 224 -16.24 0.13 -7.75
N ASP A 225 -16.55 1.36 -7.36
CA ASP A 225 -15.56 2.27 -6.80
C ASP A 225 -15.42 2.04 -5.29
N PHE A 226 -14.56 2.83 -4.65
CA PHE A 226 -14.36 2.73 -3.20
C PHE A 226 -15.65 2.98 -2.41
N ASP A 227 -16.43 4.01 -2.76
CA ASP A 227 -17.61 4.43 -1.99
C ASP A 227 -18.72 3.38 -2.05
N LEU A 228 -18.96 2.82 -3.25
CA LEU A 228 -19.94 1.75 -3.43
C LEU A 228 -19.50 0.48 -2.70
N LEU A 229 -18.22 0.09 -2.78
CA LEU A 229 -17.74 -1.09 -2.06
C LEU A 229 -17.84 -0.89 -0.54
N GLU A 230 -17.38 0.24 -0.02
CA GLU A 230 -17.44 0.56 1.42
C GLU A 230 -18.90 0.57 1.92
N ALA A 231 -19.83 1.15 1.16
CA ALA A 231 -21.26 1.16 1.49
C ALA A 231 -21.86 -0.26 1.44
N THR A 232 -21.49 -1.06 0.42
CA THR A 232 -21.94 -2.45 0.28
C THR A 232 -21.48 -3.27 1.48
N LEU A 233 -20.21 -3.19 1.85
CA LEU A 233 -19.65 -3.90 3.01
C LEU A 233 -20.28 -3.46 4.34
N ARG A 234 -20.78 -2.22 4.43
CA ARG A 234 -21.38 -1.67 5.64
C ARG A 234 -22.86 -2.02 5.80
N HIS A 235 -23.63 -1.98 4.71
CA HIS A 235 -25.09 -2.00 4.77
C HIS A 235 -25.69 -3.28 4.20
N VAL A 236 -25.06 -3.87 3.19
CA VAL A 236 -25.54 -5.07 2.48
C VAL A 236 -24.37 -6.03 2.22
N PRO A 237 -23.66 -6.50 3.27
CA PRO A 237 -22.42 -7.26 3.11
C PRO A 237 -22.61 -8.58 2.32
N ASP A 238 -23.81 -9.14 2.28
CA ASP A 238 -24.13 -10.30 1.47
C ASP A 238 -24.16 -10.03 -0.04
N GLU A 239 -24.13 -8.76 -0.45
CA GLU A 239 -24.09 -8.31 -1.86
C GLU A 239 -22.70 -7.92 -2.35
N GLN A 240 -21.68 -8.02 -1.48
CA GLN A 240 -20.30 -7.81 -1.88
C GLN A 240 -19.85 -8.82 -2.95
N PRO A 241 -18.82 -8.50 -3.76
CA PRO A 241 -18.25 -9.44 -4.72
C PRO A 241 -17.93 -10.80 -4.08
N ARG A 242 -18.08 -11.89 -4.83
CA ARG A 242 -17.72 -13.24 -4.37
C ARG A 242 -16.57 -13.79 -5.16
N GLY A 243 -15.58 -14.35 -4.47
CA GLY A 243 -14.49 -15.05 -5.12
C GLY A 243 -15.01 -16.30 -5.82
N ALA A 244 -14.45 -16.60 -6.98
CA ALA A 244 -14.62 -17.84 -7.71
C ALA A 244 -13.23 -18.33 -8.12
N ILE A 245 -12.99 -19.63 -7.98
CA ILE A 245 -11.71 -20.27 -8.28
C ILE A 245 -11.91 -21.43 -9.24
N GLN A 246 -10.92 -21.70 -10.06
CA GLN A 246 -10.86 -22.97 -10.78
C GLN A 246 -10.31 -24.03 -9.84
N VAL A 247 -11.07 -25.11 -9.66
CA VAL A 247 -10.69 -26.24 -8.83
C VAL A 247 -10.08 -27.31 -9.74
N PRO A 248 -8.77 -27.63 -9.59
CA PRO A 248 -8.16 -28.75 -10.28
C PRO A 248 -8.76 -30.09 -9.81
N PRO A 249 -8.71 -31.16 -10.62
CA PRO A 249 -8.02 -31.26 -11.91
C PRO A 249 -8.86 -30.81 -13.12
N ASP A 250 -10.19 -30.80 -13.00
CA ASP A 250 -11.09 -30.54 -14.13
C ASP A 250 -11.23 -29.05 -14.47
N ASN A 251 -10.57 -28.17 -13.69
CA ASN A 251 -10.63 -26.72 -13.78
C ASN A 251 -12.07 -26.18 -13.84
N HIS A 252 -13.00 -26.86 -13.17
CA HIS A 252 -14.35 -26.35 -13.03
C HIS A 252 -14.34 -25.16 -12.06
N TRP A 253 -15.22 -24.20 -12.31
CA TRP A 253 -15.33 -23.02 -11.49
C TRP A 253 -16.21 -23.29 -10.27
N GLU A 254 -15.74 -22.89 -9.09
CA GLU A 254 -16.52 -22.92 -7.86
C GLU A 254 -16.55 -21.53 -7.23
N ILE A 255 -17.71 -21.12 -6.70
CA ILE A 255 -17.88 -19.86 -5.96
C ILE A 255 -17.51 -20.12 -4.49
N ASP A 256 -16.54 -19.35 -3.97
CA ASP A 256 -16.18 -19.38 -2.56
C ASP A 256 -17.38 -18.95 -1.69
N ALA A 257 -17.80 -19.85 -0.81
CA ALA A 257 -18.87 -19.63 0.16
C ALA A 257 -18.56 -18.49 1.14
N ARG A 258 -17.29 -18.20 1.40
CA ARG A 258 -16.87 -17.19 2.38
C ARG A 258 -16.92 -15.79 1.77
N LEU A 259 -17.37 -14.84 2.58
CA LEU A 259 -17.32 -13.43 2.20
C LEU A 259 -15.86 -12.98 2.07
N PRO A 260 -15.48 -12.30 0.97
CA PRO A 260 -14.11 -11.78 0.83
C PRO A 260 -13.70 -10.80 1.92
N PHE A 261 -14.63 -9.98 2.42
CA PHE A 261 -14.42 -9.01 3.47
C PHE A 261 -15.48 -9.16 4.58
N GLU A 262 -15.03 -9.18 5.82
CA GLU A 262 -15.87 -9.36 7.00
C GLU A 262 -16.43 -8.02 7.53
N LYS A 263 -15.84 -6.91 7.11
CA LYS A 263 -16.17 -5.54 7.53
C LYS A 263 -15.75 -4.53 6.46
N PRO A 264 -16.18 -3.26 6.56
CA PRO A 264 -15.75 -2.21 5.63
C PRO A 264 -14.24 -2.01 5.62
N LEU A 265 -13.68 -1.55 4.49
CA LEU A 265 -12.23 -1.36 4.31
C LEU A 265 -11.67 -0.38 5.34
N THR A 266 -12.39 0.71 5.61
CA THR A 266 -12.02 1.68 6.65
C THR A 266 -11.93 1.05 8.04
N ALA A 267 -12.75 0.03 8.33
CA ALA A 267 -12.72 -0.66 9.61
C ALA A 267 -11.47 -1.53 9.77
N TYR A 268 -10.97 -2.17 8.70
CA TYR A 268 -9.68 -2.84 8.73
C TYR A 268 -8.53 -1.89 9.06
N VAL A 269 -8.51 -0.69 8.45
CA VAL A 269 -7.47 0.32 8.75
C VAL A 269 -7.53 0.77 10.20
N ARG A 270 -8.73 1.02 10.73
CA ARG A 270 -8.95 1.49 12.10
C ARG A 270 -8.35 0.57 13.16
N ASP A 271 -8.42 -0.74 12.95
CA ASP A 271 -7.91 -1.72 13.90
C ASP A 271 -6.38 -1.65 14.07
N PHE A 272 -5.68 -1.21 13.01
CA PHE A 272 -4.22 -1.09 13.03
C PHE A 272 -3.73 0.33 13.33
N PHE A 273 -4.55 1.35 13.12
CA PHE A 273 -4.21 2.76 13.34
C PHE A 273 -5.27 3.46 14.22
N PRO A 274 -5.45 3.01 15.47
CA PRO A 274 -6.60 3.40 16.28
C PRO A 274 -6.61 4.88 16.68
N GLU A 275 -5.47 5.57 16.63
CA GLU A 275 -5.29 6.96 17.06
C GLU A 275 -5.39 7.98 15.91
N VAL A 276 -5.55 7.50 14.68
CA VAL A 276 -5.72 8.32 13.47
C VAL A 276 -7.15 8.89 13.40
N THR A 277 -7.30 10.10 12.86
CA THR A 277 -8.63 10.73 12.68
C THR A 277 -9.50 9.90 11.73
N THR A 278 -10.83 9.98 11.89
CA THR A 278 -11.77 9.25 11.01
C THR A 278 -11.56 9.59 9.54
N VAL A 279 -11.36 10.87 9.22
CA VAL A 279 -11.11 11.35 7.85
C VAL A 279 -9.84 10.73 7.27
N THR A 280 -8.75 10.70 8.04
CA THR A 280 -7.51 10.07 7.58
C THR A 280 -7.65 8.56 7.41
N LEU A 281 -8.39 7.87 8.29
CA LEU A 281 -8.66 6.43 8.13
C LEU A 281 -9.37 6.11 6.81
N GLU A 282 -10.37 6.91 6.43
CA GLU A 282 -11.09 6.78 5.16
C GLU A 282 -10.16 7.07 3.97
N ASN A 283 -9.33 8.11 4.06
CA ASN A 283 -8.36 8.44 3.00
C ASN A 283 -7.29 7.34 2.84
N ILE A 284 -6.86 6.69 3.93
CA ILE A 284 -5.95 5.54 3.87
C ILE A 284 -6.63 4.39 3.14
N ALA A 285 -7.85 4.02 3.54
CA ALA A 285 -8.58 2.92 2.93
C ALA A 285 -8.84 3.16 1.43
N ARG A 286 -9.22 4.38 1.06
CA ARG A 286 -9.40 4.77 -0.35
C ARG A 286 -8.08 4.70 -1.11
N LYS A 287 -7.00 5.25 -0.57
CA LYS A 287 -5.71 5.22 -1.26
C LYS A 287 -5.18 3.80 -1.43
N GLN A 288 -5.38 2.96 -0.42
CA GLN A 288 -5.06 1.55 -0.46
C GLN A 288 -5.89 0.79 -1.52
N PHE A 289 -7.18 1.08 -1.63
CA PHE A 289 -8.04 0.57 -2.70
C PHE A 289 -7.52 0.97 -4.07
N GLU A 290 -7.23 2.26 -4.29
CA GLU A 290 -6.71 2.75 -5.58
C GLU A 290 -5.38 2.09 -5.96
N LEU A 291 -4.43 2.00 -5.02
CA LEU A 291 -3.11 1.41 -5.26
C LEU A 291 -3.20 -0.10 -5.50
N SER A 292 -4.11 -0.78 -4.78
CA SER A 292 -4.29 -2.22 -4.92
C SER A 292 -4.94 -2.57 -6.25
N ASN A 293 -5.83 -1.74 -6.79
CA ASN A 293 -6.50 -1.95 -8.07
C ASN A 293 -5.80 -1.26 -9.26
N ASP A 294 -4.82 -0.38 -9.02
CA ASP A 294 -4.24 0.50 -10.04
C ASP A 294 -5.31 1.30 -10.81
N SER A 295 -6.34 1.75 -10.09
CA SER A 295 -7.56 2.35 -10.64
C SER A 295 -8.48 2.87 -9.53
N PRO A 296 -9.35 3.88 -9.81
CA PRO A 296 -10.46 4.20 -8.91
C PRO A 296 -11.57 3.13 -8.88
N PHE A 297 -11.48 2.08 -9.70
CA PHE A 297 -12.45 0.99 -9.76
C PHE A 297 -11.84 -0.36 -9.37
N ALA A 298 -12.65 -1.25 -8.82
CA ALA A 298 -12.22 -2.57 -8.38
C ALA A 298 -12.01 -3.54 -9.55
N ASP A 299 -10.98 -4.37 -9.44
CA ASP A 299 -10.78 -5.57 -10.26
C ASP A 299 -10.45 -6.79 -9.38
N ALA A 300 -10.43 -7.97 -9.99
CA ALA A 300 -10.18 -9.22 -9.28
C ALA A 300 -8.80 -9.27 -8.58
N ALA A 301 -7.77 -8.72 -9.23
CA ALA A 301 -6.42 -8.65 -8.68
C ALA A 301 -6.35 -7.73 -7.47
N GLY A 302 -6.97 -6.55 -7.54
CA GLY A 302 -6.95 -5.58 -6.46
C GLY A 302 -7.79 -5.98 -5.26
N LEU A 303 -8.96 -6.61 -5.46
CA LEU A 303 -9.72 -7.21 -4.34
C LEU A 303 -8.91 -8.32 -3.65
N THR A 304 -8.19 -9.15 -4.41
CA THR A 304 -7.30 -10.17 -3.84
C THR A 304 -6.12 -9.55 -3.09
N ALA A 305 -5.52 -8.49 -3.63
CA ALA A 305 -4.44 -7.76 -2.97
C ALA A 305 -4.91 -7.14 -1.65
N LEU A 306 -6.10 -6.54 -1.60
CA LEU A 306 -6.69 -6.00 -0.36
C LEU A 306 -6.84 -7.08 0.71
N ARG A 307 -7.39 -8.25 0.35
CA ARG A 307 -7.51 -9.40 1.27
C ARG A 307 -6.15 -9.84 1.80
N GLN A 308 -5.13 -9.90 0.93
CA GLN A 308 -3.77 -10.27 1.32
C GLN A 308 -3.16 -9.23 2.27
N ILE A 309 -3.37 -7.94 2.03
CA ILE A 309 -2.87 -6.89 2.93
C ILE A 309 -3.49 -7.03 4.32
N TYR A 310 -4.81 -7.18 4.42
CA TYR A 310 -5.47 -7.31 5.73
C TYR A 310 -5.09 -8.59 6.47
N SER A 311 -4.95 -9.70 5.74
CA SER A 311 -4.41 -10.95 6.30
C SER A 311 -2.97 -10.77 6.79
N SER A 312 -2.12 -10.02 6.06
CA SER A 312 -0.74 -9.77 6.47
C SER A 312 -0.64 -8.95 7.74
N TRP A 313 -1.52 -7.95 7.91
CA TRP A 313 -1.61 -7.15 9.12
C TRP A 313 -2.02 -8.01 10.32
N GLN A 314 -3.04 -8.87 10.17
CA GLN A 314 -3.50 -9.76 11.23
C GLN A 314 -2.45 -10.79 11.65
N ASN A 315 -1.69 -11.32 10.69
CA ASN A 315 -0.71 -12.39 10.93
C ASN A 315 0.74 -11.90 11.10
N ALA A 316 0.96 -10.57 11.08
CA ALA A 316 2.27 -9.94 11.13
C ALA A 316 3.28 -10.50 10.11
N THR A 317 2.81 -10.86 8.90
CA THR A 317 3.66 -11.41 7.84
C THR A 317 4.28 -10.32 6.96
N LEU A 318 5.30 -10.67 6.18
CA LEU A 318 5.90 -9.76 5.21
C LEU A 318 4.87 -9.34 4.16
N SER A 319 4.73 -8.04 3.94
CA SER A 319 3.88 -7.51 2.89
C SER A 319 4.62 -7.60 1.55
N PRO A 320 4.06 -8.27 0.53
CA PRO A 320 4.66 -8.29 -0.81
C PRO A 320 4.67 -6.90 -1.45
N HIS A 321 3.75 -6.03 -1.05
CA HIS A 321 3.63 -4.66 -1.53
C HIS A 321 3.53 -3.68 -0.35
N PRO A 322 4.66 -3.33 0.30
CA PRO A 322 4.69 -2.41 1.44
C PRO A 322 4.03 -1.06 1.14
N GLN A 323 4.20 -0.56 -0.08
CA GLN A 323 3.62 0.69 -0.56
C GLN A 323 2.07 0.68 -0.62
N TRP A 324 1.44 -0.49 -0.59
CA TRP A 324 -0.02 -0.64 -0.49
C TRP A 324 -0.49 -0.91 0.94
N SER A 325 0.43 -1.05 1.89
CA SER A 325 0.15 -1.57 3.24
C SER A 325 0.60 -0.62 4.36
N ASP A 326 1.63 0.20 4.15
CA ASP A 326 2.03 1.21 5.12
C ASP A 326 1.52 2.60 4.71
N PRO A 327 0.66 3.25 5.52
CA PRO A 327 0.15 4.58 5.21
C PRO A 327 1.25 5.64 5.02
N LEU A 328 2.41 5.51 5.67
CA LEU A 328 3.53 6.43 5.48
C LEU A 328 4.19 6.28 4.11
N LEU A 329 4.14 5.08 3.51
CA LEU A 329 4.64 4.83 2.16
C LEU A 329 3.65 5.29 1.09
N MET A 330 2.36 5.36 1.41
CA MET A 330 1.30 5.86 0.52
C MET A 330 1.28 7.38 0.36
N LEU A 331 1.94 8.11 1.27
CA LEU A 331 1.96 9.58 1.24
C LEU A 331 2.69 10.11 0.01
N PRO A 332 2.14 11.13 -0.67
CA PRO A 332 2.84 11.83 -1.73
C PRO A 332 4.02 12.62 -1.16
N ILE A 333 5.02 12.83 -2.01
CA ILE A 333 6.17 13.67 -1.67
C ILE A 333 5.76 15.13 -1.87
N LEU A 334 5.70 15.91 -0.79
CA LEU A 334 5.36 17.33 -0.87
C LEU A 334 6.59 18.17 -1.25
N PRO A 335 6.43 19.16 -2.14
CA PRO A 335 7.54 19.99 -2.59
C PRO A 335 7.97 20.99 -1.52
N THR A 336 9.27 21.21 -1.42
CA THR A 336 9.84 22.30 -0.62
C THR A 336 9.84 23.61 -1.42
N SER A 337 9.07 24.60 -0.99
CA SER A 337 9.11 25.95 -1.59
C SER A 337 10.44 26.63 -1.25
N SER A 338 11.12 27.15 -2.28
CA SER A 338 12.34 27.94 -2.13
C SER A 338 12.03 29.33 -1.59
N ALA A 339 12.97 29.88 -0.84
CA ALA A 339 12.89 31.24 -0.35
C ALA A 339 13.37 32.24 -1.41
N SER A 340 12.64 33.35 -1.58
CA SER A 340 13.24 34.56 -2.17
C SER A 340 14.26 35.14 -1.16
N ARG A 341 15.33 35.76 -1.68
CA ARG A 341 16.53 36.27 -0.96
C ARG A 341 16.33 36.45 0.55
N GLY A 342 16.86 35.53 1.35
CA GLY A 342 16.92 35.62 2.81
C GLY A 342 15.75 34.99 3.61
N ALA A 343 14.67 34.54 2.96
CA ALA A 343 13.60 33.83 3.67
C ALA A 343 13.97 32.36 3.99
N ALA A 344 13.23 31.74 4.92
CA ALA A 344 13.35 30.30 5.18
C ALA A 344 12.63 29.49 4.09
N ARG A 345 13.20 28.34 3.70
CA ARG A 345 12.48 27.35 2.88
C ARG A 345 11.24 26.89 3.64
N SER A 346 10.23 26.37 2.95
CA SER A 346 9.04 25.91 3.63
C SER A 346 8.24 24.88 2.89
N ILE A 347 7.45 24.11 3.63
CA ILE A 347 6.48 23.17 3.09
C ILE A 347 5.10 23.63 3.53
N ALA A 348 4.16 23.78 2.59
CA ALA A 348 2.76 24.04 2.92
C ALA A 348 2.15 22.74 3.47
N LEU A 349 1.43 22.84 4.60
CA LEU A 349 0.71 21.70 5.13
C LEU A 349 -0.62 21.57 4.39
N PRO A 350 -0.93 20.42 3.77
CA PRO A 350 -2.24 20.17 3.20
C PRO A 350 -3.31 20.30 4.28
N HIS A 351 -4.49 20.78 3.92
CA HIS A 351 -5.65 20.68 4.79
C HIS A 351 -6.07 19.21 4.92
N PRO A 352 -6.55 18.77 6.10
CA PRO A 352 -7.20 17.47 6.23
C PRO A 352 -8.37 17.43 5.23
N SER A 353 -8.26 16.59 4.19
CA SER A 353 -9.24 16.55 3.12
C SER A 353 -10.29 15.50 3.41
N SER A 354 -11.58 15.88 3.39
CA SER A 354 -12.69 14.92 3.31
C SER A 354 -12.96 14.45 1.88
N THR A 355 -12.19 14.90 0.88
CA THR A 355 -12.39 14.58 -0.54
C THR A 355 -11.73 13.27 -0.97
N GLY A 356 -11.31 12.41 -0.04
CA GLY A 356 -10.72 11.11 -0.34
C GLY A 356 -9.21 11.10 -0.63
N THR A 357 -8.52 12.24 -0.61
CA THR A 357 -7.09 12.29 -0.95
C THR A 357 -6.19 12.16 0.29
N LEU A 358 -5.31 11.15 0.27
CA LEU A 358 -4.31 10.95 1.31
C LEU A 358 -3.05 11.80 1.07
N ASN A 359 -3.03 13.03 1.59
CA ASN A 359 -1.88 13.94 1.48
C ASN A 359 -1.07 14.09 2.78
N ARG A 360 -1.67 13.73 3.91
CA ARG A 360 -1.08 13.77 5.26
C ARG A 360 -1.78 12.74 6.14
N LEU A 361 -1.07 12.25 7.15
CA LEU A 361 -1.70 11.54 8.26
C LEU A 361 -2.03 12.52 9.36
N ASP A 362 -3.24 12.43 9.91
CA ASP A 362 -3.66 13.18 11.10
C ASP A 362 -4.06 12.23 12.22
N PHE A 363 -3.47 12.45 13.39
CA PHE A 363 -3.84 11.78 14.63
C PHE A 363 -4.69 12.72 15.48
N ASP A 364 -5.70 12.14 16.11
CA ASP A 364 -6.68 12.86 16.92
C ASP A 364 -6.25 12.89 18.39
N PRO A 365 -5.84 14.04 18.94
CA PRO A 365 -5.41 14.14 20.34
C PRO A 365 -6.45 13.68 21.36
N LEU A 366 -7.74 13.66 21.00
CA LEU A 366 -8.79 13.15 21.88
C LEU A 366 -8.68 11.64 22.12
N ARG A 367 -8.01 10.89 21.23
CA ARG A 367 -7.81 9.45 21.36
C ARG A 367 -6.70 9.08 22.35
N PHE A 368 -5.86 10.05 22.73
CA PHE A 368 -4.76 9.90 23.70
C PHE A 368 -4.64 11.17 24.58
N GLN A 369 -5.79 11.64 25.06
CA GLN A 369 -5.92 12.95 25.71
C GLN A 369 -4.97 13.14 26.90
N ARG A 370 -4.77 12.10 27.73
CA ARG A 370 -3.87 12.19 28.90
C ARG A 370 -2.43 12.47 28.47
N GLN A 371 -1.94 11.74 27.48
CA GLN A 371 -0.59 11.88 26.95
C GLN A 371 -0.44 13.24 26.26
N TRP A 372 -1.47 13.69 25.55
CA TRP A 372 -1.52 15.01 24.91
C TRP A 372 -1.41 16.15 25.93
N LEU A 373 -2.25 16.14 26.98
CA LEU A 373 -2.23 17.17 28.03
C LEU A 373 -0.89 17.23 28.77
N LEU A 374 -0.29 16.08 29.07
CA LEU A 374 1.05 16.02 29.65
C LEU A 374 2.09 16.64 28.71
N TYR A 375 2.06 16.28 27.43
CA TYR A 375 2.96 16.86 26.44
C TYR A 375 2.81 18.39 26.33
N LEU A 376 1.58 18.91 26.36
CA LEU A 376 1.33 20.35 26.29
C LEU A 376 1.95 21.15 27.45
N THR A 377 2.21 20.51 28.59
CA THR A 377 2.91 21.14 29.72
C THR A 377 4.42 21.26 29.50
N SER A 378 4.97 20.61 28.46
CA SER A 378 6.40 20.59 28.14
C SER A 378 6.71 21.16 26.76
N TYR A 379 7.69 22.05 26.72
CA TYR A 379 8.23 22.60 25.46
C TYR A 379 9.60 22.01 25.09
N SER A 380 10.07 21.01 25.85
CA SER A 380 11.37 20.38 25.63
C SER A 380 11.41 19.58 24.31
N PRO A 381 12.51 19.64 23.54
CA PRO A 381 12.74 18.76 22.40
C PRO A 381 12.79 17.27 22.78
N VAL A 382 13.36 16.92 23.94
CA VAL A 382 13.42 15.53 24.44
C VAL A 382 12.03 14.97 24.70
N GLU A 383 11.19 15.72 25.41
CA GLU A 383 9.80 15.30 25.65
C GLU A 383 8.99 15.23 24.35
N PHE A 384 9.30 16.06 23.35
CA PHE A 384 8.68 15.96 22.04
C PHE A 384 9.04 14.65 21.34
N LYS A 385 10.33 14.28 21.34
CA LYS A 385 10.79 13.00 20.79
C LYS A 385 10.11 11.83 21.50
N ARG A 386 10.08 11.84 22.83
CA ARG A 386 9.45 10.79 23.63
C ARG A 386 7.95 10.65 23.35
N PHE A 387 7.24 11.78 23.30
CA PHE A 387 5.82 11.81 22.98
C PHE A 387 5.54 11.22 21.59
N MET A 388 6.25 11.69 20.57
CA MET A 388 6.08 11.21 19.20
C MET A 388 6.53 9.75 19.04
N ALA A 389 7.58 9.31 19.74
CA ALA A 389 8.01 7.92 19.73
C ALA A 389 6.93 7.01 20.32
N ALA A 390 6.35 7.39 21.45
CA ALA A 390 5.26 6.63 22.07
C ALA A 390 4.02 6.58 21.17
N LEU A 391 3.67 7.67 20.49
CA LEU A 391 2.58 7.71 19.50
C LEU A 391 2.83 6.69 18.38
N LEU A 392 4.02 6.73 17.76
CA LEU A 392 4.39 5.80 16.69
C LEU A 392 4.34 4.33 17.17
N THR A 393 4.82 4.05 18.38
CA THR A 393 4.79 2.68 18.94
C THR A 393 3.39 2.14 19.15
N ARG A 394 2.43 2.97 19.60
CA ARG A 394 1.03 2.55 19.73
C ARG A 394 0.32 2.35 18.38
N ASN A 395 0.89 2.84 17.29
CA ASN A 395 0.40 2.67 15.92
C ASN A 395 1.27 1.67 15.12
N GLY A 396 1.97 0.76 15.81
CA GLY A 396 2.64 -0.39 15.19
C GLY A 396 4.06 -0.14 14.69
N TYR A 397 4.68 1.01 14.98
CA TYR A 397 6.05 1.30 14.58
C TYR A 397 7.06 1.02 15.70
N THR A 398 8.21 0.45 15.34
CA THR A 398 9.35 0.30 16.25
C THR A 398 10.29 1.48 16.09
N VAL A 399 10.36 2.33 17.13
CA VAL A 399 11.22 3.51 17.15
C VAL A 399 12.58 3.15 17.73
N ILE A 400 13.66 3.56 17.06
CA ILE A 400 15.01 3.45 17.62
C ILE A 400 15.12 4.47 18.75
N GLU A 401 15.63 4.04 19.91
CA GLU A 401 15.65 4.85 21.14
C GLU A 401 16.12 6.29 20.87
N PRO A 402 15.26 7.30 21.13
CA PRO A 402 15.61 8.68 20.86
C PRO A 402 16.77 9.15 21.74
N ASN A 403 17.77 9.80 21.15
CA ASN A 403 18.82 10.42 21.94
C ASN A 403 18.31 11.64 22.74
N SER A 404 19.08 12.02 23.76
CA SER A 404 18.84 13.19 24.61
C SER A 404 19.32 14.53 24.02
N PHE A 405 19.87 14.56 22.79
CA PHE A 405 20.35 15.80 22.18
C PHE A 405 19.18 16.72 21.80
N ASN A 406 19.31 17.99 22.19
CA ASN A 406 18.27 19.01 21.97
C ASN A 406 18.40 19.78 20.65
N SER A 407 19.53 19.66 19.95
CA SER A 407 19.85 20.47 18.76
C SER A 407 18.86 20.25 17.62
N PHE A 408 18.37 19.02 17.44
CA PHE A 408 17.43 18.68 16.38
C PHE A 408 16.46 17.58 16.83
N PRO A 409 15.15 17.88 16.96
CA PRO A 409 14.18 16.85 17.30
C PRO A 409 13.87 16.01 16.07
N ALA A 410 14.41 14.79 16.04
CA ALA A 410 14.14 13.81 14.99
C ALA A 410 14.02 12.39 15.58
N LEU A 411 13.31 11.54 14.84
CA LEU A 411 13.09 10.14 15.16
C LEU A 411 13.46 9.27 13.95
N VAL A 412 14.00 8.10 14.25
CA VAL A 412 14.23 7.03 13.26
C VAL A 412 13.45 5.81 13.69
N PHE A 413 12.68 5.24 12.79
CA PHE A 413 11.80 4.13 13.10
C PHE A 413 11.54 3.25 11.89
N ARG A 414 10.94 2.08 12.15
CA ARG A 414 10.65 1.03 11.18
C ARG A 414 9.32 0.37 11.52
N ARG A 415 8.78 -0.41 10.59
CA ARG A 415 7.58 -1.23 10.82
C ARG A 415 7.87 -2.67 10.44
N THR A 416 7.25 -3.60 11.17
CA THR A 416 7.26 -5.01 10.78
C THR A 416 6.55 -5.19 9.43
N GLY A 417 7.03 -6.10 8.60
CA GLY A 417 6.42 -6.41 7.31
C GLY A 417 7.18 -5.85 6.09
N HIS A 418 8.14 -4.95 6.29
CA HIS A 418 9.05 -4.44 5.26
C HIS A 418 10.32 -3.85 5.86
N ASP A 419 11.29 -3.48 5.02
CA ASP A 419 12.62 -3.02 5.44
C ASP A 419 12.90 -1.53 5.19
N TYR A 420 11.87 -0.76 4.79
CA TYR A 420 11.96 0.70 4.80
C TYR A 420 12.27 1.25 6.19
N VAL A 421 13.15 2.25 6.23
CA VAL A 421 13.47 3.04 7.41
C VAL A 421 12.89 4.43 7.22
N PHE A 422 12.24 4.95 8.25
CA PHE A 422 11.67 6.28 8.27
C PHE A 422 12.56 7.21 9.10
N PHE A 423 12.90 8.37 8.54
CA PHE A 423 13.49 9.48 9.28
C PHE A 423 12.48 10.62 9.34
N MET A 424 12.10 11.02 10.55
CA MET A 424 11.13 12.09 10.75
C MET A 424 11.71 13.21 11.61
N SER A 425 11.87 14.40 11.02
CA SER A 425 12.12 15.60 11.83
C SER A 425 10.81 16.16 12.39
N LEU A 426 10.85 16.65 13.61
CA LEU A 426 9.68 17.05 14.38
C LEU A 426 9.49 18.56 14.38
N HIS A 427 8.25 19.01 14.18
CA HIS A 427 7.89 20.41 14.03
C HIS A 427 6.69 20.78 14.88
N ARG A 428 6.73 21.95 15.50
CA ARG A 428 5.56 22.57 16.14
C ARG A 428 5.14 23.75 15.28
N THR A 429 3.89 23.75 14.84
CA THR A 429 3.36 24.84 14.02
C THR A 429 2.03 25.37 14.54
N ARG A 430 1.84 26.67 14.34
CA ARG A 430 0.60 27.40 14.61
C ARG A 430 -0.06 27.92 13.33
N ILE A 431 0.49 27.56 12.18
CA ILE A 431 0.04 27.92 10.84
C ILE A 431 0.09 26.68 9.94
N PRO A 432 -0.66 26.61 8.83
CA PRO A 432 -0.63 25.47 7.90
C PRO A 432 0.66 25.42 7.04
N LYS A 433 1.82 25.49 7.70
CA LYS A 433 3.13 25.61 7.07
C LYS A 433 4.20 25.11 8.02
N ILE A 434 5.21 24.42 7.47
CA ILE A 434 6.45 24.09 8.15
C ILE A 434 7.54 25.05 7.65
N SER A 435 8.13 25.81 8.56
CA SER A 435 9.30 26.64 8.27
C SER A 435 10.57 25.81 8.40
N LEU A 436 11.45 25.88 7.41
CA LEU A 436 12.72 25.16 7.33
C LEU A 436 13.88 26.17 7.28
N PRO A 437 14.41 26.59 8.45
CA PRO A 437 15.49 27.57 8.50
C PRO A 437 16.76 27.08 7.79
N MET A 438 17.49 28.01 7.15
CA MET A 438 18.71 27.68 6.39
C MET A 438 19.83 27.13 7.28
N TYR A 439 19.95 27.59 8.53
CA TYR A 439 20.93 27.04 9.49
C TYR A 439 20.59 25.62 9.97
N MET A 440 19.42 25.08 9.59
CA MET A 440 18.99 23.70 9.83
C MET A 440 19.02 22.88 8.54
N ASN A 441 19.60 23.40 7.45
CA ASN A 441 19.78 22.64 6.22
C ASN A 441 21.07 21.81 6.33
N PRO A 442 21.01 20.47 6.28
CA PRO A 442 22.17 19.60 6.51
C PRO A 442 23.25 19.74 5.44
N LYS A 443 22.90 20.26 4.25
CA LYS A 443 23.88 20.55 3.20
C LYS A 443 24.73 21.79 3.50
N THR A 444 24.26 22.69 4.37
CA THR A 444 24.93 23.99 4.64
C THR A 444 25.30 24.18 6.10
N ALA A 445 24.59 23.52 7.01
CA ALA A 445 24.93 23.42 8.41
C ALA A 445 25.57 22.05 8.61
N ASP A 446 26.84 22.02 9.05
CA ASP A 446 27.64 20.83 9.33
C ASP A 446 27.06 20.01 10.50
N LEU A 447 25.83 19.54 10.33
CA LEU A 447 25.02 18.83 11.32
C LEU A 447 25.20 17.33 11.08
N ARG A 448 26.25 16.75 11.66
CA ARG A 448 26.50 15.31 11.63
C ARG A 448 25.26 14.52 12.05
N LEU A 449 24.87 13.52 11.27
CA LEU A 449 23.66 12.72 11.51
C LEU A 449 23.64 12.08 12.91
N GLU A 450 24.80 11.67 13.40
CA GLU A 450 25.00 11.10 14.73
C GLU A 450 24.61 12.07 15.84
N THR A 451 24.80 13.38 15.64
CA THR A 451 24.39 14.41 16.62
C THR A 451 22.88 14.66 16.60
N GLN A 452 22.20 14.33 15.50
CA GLN A 452 20.75 14.51 15.35
C GLN A 452 19.99 13.32 15.93
N VAL A 453 20.39 12.09 15.57
CA VAL A 453 19.63 10.86 15.87
C VAL A 453 20.41 9.83 16.69
N GLY A 454 21.70 10.04 16.96
CA GLY A 454 22.55 9.10 17.70
C GLY A 454 23.18 8.06 16.78
N GLY A 455 24.26 7.40 17.23
CA GLY A 455 25.07 6.52 16.38
C GLY A 455 24.30 5.32 15.79
N VAL A 456 23.47 4.65 16.60
CA VAL A 456 22.69 3.48 16.16
C VAL A 456 21.68 3.87 15.08
N ALA A 457 20.94 4.96 15.30
CA ALA A 457 19.96 5.45 14.34
C ALA A 457 20.62 6.02 13.08
N ALA A 458 21.76 6.71 13.21
CA ALA A 458 22.53 7.22 12.08
C ALA A 458 23.02 6.08 11.17
N LYS A 459 23.53 4.99 11.76
CA LYS A 459 23.89 3.78 11.01
C LYS A 459 22.69 3.21 10.25
N ALA A 460 21.54 3.05 10.91
CA ALA A 460 20.34 2.51 10.27
C ALA A 460 19.86 3.38 9.10
N VAL A 461 19.96 4.70 9.22
CA VAL A 461 19.61 5.65 8.17
C VAL A 461 20.61 5.57 7.00
N ASN A 462 21.91 5.50 7.27
CA ASN A 462 22.93 5.35 6.23
C ASN A 462 22.77 4.02 5.47
N ASP A 463 22.62 2.91 6.17
CA ASP A 463 22.41 1.58 5.58
C ASP A 463 21.16 1.59 4.67
N ALA A 464 20.05 2.15 5.16
CA ALA A 464 18.82 2.25 4.39
C ALA A 464 18.93 3.23 3.21
N HIS A 465 19.69 4.32 3.35
CA HIS A 465 19.94 5.26 2.27
C HIS A 465 20.73 4.60 1.14
N SER A 466 21.82 3.88 1.47
CA SER A 466 22.59 3.10 0.50
C SER A 466 21.76 2.02 -0.21
N ALA A 467 20.73 1.50 0.46
CA ALA A 467 19.80 0.53 -0.10
C ALA A 467 18.57 1.14 -0.81
N ASN A 468 18.48 2.47 -0.96
CA ASN A 468 17.30 3.19 -1.49
C ASN A 468 15.98 2.89 -0.75
N LYS A 469 16.07 2.69 0.57
CA LYS A 469 14.96 2.32 1.47
C LYS A 469 14.70 3.34 2.58
N ILE A 470 15.30 4.52 2.48
CA ILE A 470 15.05 5.64 3.40
C ILE A 470 13.82 6.45 2.94
N ILE A 471 12.95 6.78 3.89
CA ILE A 471 11.78 7.62 3.67
C ILE A 471 11.88 8.86 4.57
N TRP A 472 11.84 10.03 3.93
CA TRP A 472 11.95 11.32 4.62
C TRP A 472 10.56 11.86 4.99
N LEU A 473 10.39 12.15 6.27
CA LEU A 473 9.14 12.61 6.84
C LEU A 473 9.31 13.91 7.62
N LYS A 474 8.21 14.65 7.72
CA LYS A 474 8.01 15.72 8.69
C LYS A 474 6.78 15.39 9.50
N GLY A 475 6.88 15.47 10.82
CA GLY A 475 5.73 15.26 11.68
C GLY A 475 5.75 16.18 12.88
N GLY A 476 4.67 16.17 13.64
CA GLY A 476 4.57 16.96 14.86
C GLY A 476 3.19 17.58 15.02
N THR A 477 3.11 18.73 15.71
CA THR A 477 1.84 19.28 16.17
C THR A 477 1.42 20.50 15.37
N GLU A 478 0.17 20.53 14.93
CA GLU A 478 -0.49 21.70 14.39
C GLU A 478 -1.56 22.17 15.39
N ILE A 479 -1.25 23.25 16.13
CA ILE A 479 -2.10 23.83 17.17
C ILE A 479 -2.49 25.23 16.71
N ARG A 480 -3.74 25.38 16.25
CA ARG A 480 -4.21 26.62 15.61
C ARG A 480 -5.41 27.20 16.36
N PRO A 481 -5.50 28.52 16.51
CA PRO A 481 -6.69 29.15 17.05
C PRO A 481 -7.93 28.80 16.21
N GLY A 482 -9.00 28.35 16.86
CA GLY A 482 -10.29 28.09 16.21
C GLY A 482 -10.37 26.82 15.36
N VAL A 483 -9.35 25.95 15.39
CA VAL A 483 -9.37 24.63 14.74
C VAL A 483 -8.95 23.57 15.74
N ALA A 484 -9.47 22.35 15.61
CA ALA A 484 -9.03 21.23 16.45
C ALA A 484 -7.52 21.00 16.30
N ASP A 485 -6.85 20.77 17.43
CA ASP A 485 -5.45 20.40 17.47
C ASP A 485 -5.26 19.05 16.77
N THR A 486 -4.16 18.92 16.04
CA THR A 486 -3.83 17.68 15.34
C THR A 486 -2.34 17.38 15.46
N ILE A 487 -2.01 16.10 15.37
CA ILE A 487 -0.65 15.68 15.11
C ILE A 487 -0.60 15.20 13.67
N PHE A 488 0.29 15.77 12.88
CA PHE A 488 0.41 15.46 11.47
C PHE A 488 1.68 14.67 11.18
N ILE A 489 1.65 13.88 10.09
CA ILE A 489 2.84 13.36 9.42
C ILE A 489 2.67 13.55 7.91
N ILE A 490 3.71 14.07 7.26
CA ILE A 490 3.81 14.24 5.80
C ILE A 490 5.13 13.67 5.30
N ARG A 491 5.19 13.36 4.01
CA ARG A 491 6.42 12.96 3.31
C ARG A 491 6.96 14.13 2.48
N ASP A 492 8.28 14.28 2.44
CA ASP A 492 8.94 15.34 1.67
C ASP A 492 10.17 14.85 0.89
N ASP A 493 10.62 15.69 -0.05
CA ASP A 493 11.77 15.45 -0.93
C ASP A 493 13.10 15.92 -0.34
N ASN A 494 13.05 16.60 0.81
CA ASN A 494 14.20 17.25 1.42
C ASN A 494 15.04 16.23 2.19
N ALA A 495 15.77 15.42 1.43
CA ALA A 495 16.75 14.46 1.93
C ALA A 495 17.72 15.14 2.89
N ARG A 496 18.03 14.45 4.00
CA ARG A 496 18.92 14.96 5.05
C ARG A 496 20.33 14.37 5.01
N LEU A 497 20.63 13.65 3.93
CA LEU A 497 21.95 13.14 3.58
C LEU A 497 22.46 13.83 2.32
#